data_AF-A0A835QGA6-F1
#
_entry.id   AF-A0A835QGA6-F1
#
_cell.length_a   1.000
_cell.length_b   1.000
_cell.length_c   1.000
_cell.angle_alpha   90.00
_cell.angle_beta   90.00
_cell.angle_gamma   90.00
#
_symmetry.space_group_name_H-M   'P 1'
#
loop_
_entity.id
_entity.type
_entity.pdbx_description
1 polymer ?
#
loop_
_entity_poly.entity_id
_entity_poly.type
_entity_poly.pdbx_seq_one_letter_code
_entity_poly.pdbx_strand_id
1 'polypeptide(L)' 'MAMLAPPSLPFQEVAEAYLVVLFEYTNLCAIQAKRVTIMPKDIQLARRIRGERAYVLSDRGLGQPSSN' A
#
# COMPACT_ATOMS: atom_id res chain seq x y z
N MET A 1 -15.56 26.40 -21.88
CA MET A 1 -15.49 26.15 -20.42
C MET A 1 -15.42 24.65 -20.15
N ALA A 2 -14.59 23.92 -20.90
CA ALA A 2 -14.39 22.48 -20.74
C ALA A 2 -12.88 22.21 -20.78
N MET A 3 -12.39 21.52 -19.74
CA MET A 3 -11.14 20.76 -19.68
C MET A 3 -9.82 21.49 -19.99
N LEU A 4 -9.34 22.25 -19.00
CA LEU A 4 -7.90 22.36 -18.69
C LEU A 4 -7.58 21.50 -17.45
N ALA A 5 -8.18 20.32 -17.36
CA ALA A 5 -7.85 19.35 -16.32
C ALA A 5 -6.58 18.62 -16.75
N PRO A 6 -5.42 18.78 -16.05
CA PRO A 6 -4.21 18.05 -16.40
C PRO A 6 -4.48 16.54 -16.35
N PRO A 7 -3.83 15.74 -17.24
CA PRO A 7 -4.07 14.30 -17.38
C PRO A 7 -3.78 13.47 -16.11
N SER A 8 -3.27 14.10 -15.06
CA SER A 8 -2.96 13.50 -13.77
C SER A 8 -4.09 13.55 -12.73
N LEU A 9 -5.13 14.36 -12.93
CA LEU A 9 -6.22 14.54 -11.94
C LEU A 9 -6.80 13.23 -11.40
N PRO A 10 -7.24 12.27 -12.26
CA PRO A 10 -7.79 11.01 -11.75
C PRO A 10 -6.74 10.12 -11.05
N PHE A 11 -5.46 10.22 -11.41
CA PHE A 11 -4.39 9.45 -10.76
C PHE A 11 -4.03 10.03 -9.40
N GLN A 12 -3.95 11.36 -9.29
CA GLN A 12 -3.70 12.06 -8.03
C GLN A 12 -4.82 11.79 -7.04
N GLU A 13 -6.07 11.87 -7.48
CA GLU A 13 -7.24 11.60 -6.63
C GLU A 13 -7.26 10.15 -6.11
N VAL A 14 -6.93 9.17 -6.96
CA VAL A 14 -6.80 7.75 -6.54
C VAL A 14 -5.61 7.56 -5.59
N ALA A 15 -4.47 8.18 -5.87
CA ALA A 15 -3.29 8.09 -5.03
C ALA A 15 -3.51 8.72 -3.64
N GLU A 16 -4.18 9.87 -3.58
CA GLU A 16 -4.54 10.56 -2.34
C GLU A 16 -5.54 9.73 -1.54
N ALA A 17 -6.61 9.21 -2.16
CA ALA A 17 -7.56 8.34 -1.48
C ALA A 17 -6.89 7.09 -0.90
N TYR A 18 -5.95 6.49 -1.63
CA TYR A 18 -5.18 5.35 -1.14
C TYR A 18 -4.28 5.72 0.05
N LEU A 19 -3.58 6.86 -0.03
CA LEU A 19 -2.70 7.30 1.05
C LEU A 19 -3.47 7.69 2.31
N VAL A 20 -4.63 8.35 2.19
CA VAL A 20 -5.49 8.71 3.33
C VAL A 20 -5.89 7.45 4.09
N VAL A 21 -6.44 6.46 3.40
CA VAL A 21 -6.84 5.17 4.00
C VAL A 21 -5.64 4.45 4.60
N LEU A 22 -4.51 4.43 3.90
CA LEU A 22 -3.29 3.81 4.42
C LEU A 22 -2.82 4.50 5.71
N PHE A 23 -2.81 5.83 5.75
CA PHE A 23 -2.35 6.59 6.90
C PHE A 23 -3.28 6.43 8.12
N GLU A 24 -4.59 6.29 7.92
CA GLU A 24 -5.53 5.95 8.98
C GLU A 24 -5.14 4.63 9.68
N TYR A 25 -4.84 3.58 8.92
CA TYR A 25 -4.38 2.30 9.50
C TYR A 25 -3.03 2.43 10.20
N THR A 26 -2.12 3.26 9.69
CA THR A 26 -0.80 3.46 10.32
C THR A 26 -0.89 4.25 11.61
N ASN A 27 -1.82 5.21 11.69
CA ASN A 27 -2.10 5.96 12.91
C ASN A 27 -2.64 5.03 14.00
N LEU A 28 -3.56 4.12 13.66
CA LEU A 28 -4.04 3.09 14.58
C LEU A 28 -2.90 2.19 15.06
N CYS A 29 -1.98 1.78 14.18
CA CYS A 29 -0.81 0.98 14.56
C CYS A 29 0.14 1.74 15.50
N ALA A 30 0.34 3.04 15.29
CA ALA A 30 1.15 3.88 16.16
C ALA A 30 0.53 4.02 17.56
N ILE A 31 -0.79 4.26 17.64
CA ILE A 31 -1.56 4.36 18.89
C ILE A 31 -1.55 3.03 19.65
N GLN A 32 -1.69 1.90 18.95
CA GLN A 32 -1.59 0.56 19.54
C GLN A 32 -0.24 0.34 20.23
N ALA A 33 0.82 0.98 19.73
CA ALA A 33 2.16 0.95 20.30
C ALA A 33 2.45 2.12 21.27
N LYS A 34 1.42 2.84 21.73
CA LYS A 34 1.50 4.01 22.63
C LYS A 34 2.43 5.12 22.12
N ARG A 35 2.50 5.30 20.80
CA ARG A 35 3.29 6.35 20.14
C ARG A 35 2.38 7.29 19.36
N VAL A 36 2.76 8.56 19.27
CA VAL A 36 2.07 9.58 18.45
C VAL A 36 2.76 9.75 17.08
N THR A 37 4.05 9.39 16.99
CA THR A 37 4.83 9.47 15.74
C THR A 37 4.71 8.19 14.92
N ILE A 38 4.32 8.33 13.65
CA ILE A 38 4.30 7.25 12.67
C ILE A 38 5.74 6.82 12.33
N MET A 39 6.02 5.53 12.40
CA MET A 39 7.32 4.95 12.04
C MET A 39 7.17 4.02 10.82
N PRO A 40 8.25 3.76 10.05
CA PRO A 40 8.20 2.84 8.91
C PRO A 40 7.65 1.45 9.25
N LYS A 41 7.87 0.97 10.47
CA LYS A 41 7.33 -0.30 10.98
C LYS A 41 5.80 -0.30 11.08
N ASP A 42 5.16 0.84 11.33
CA ASP A 42 3.70 0.96 11.41
C ASP A 42 3.08 0.89 10.01
N ILE A 43 3.75 1.47 9.01
CA ILE A 43 3.40 1.34 7.58
C ILE A 43 3.53 -0.10 7.11
N GLN A 44 4.64 -0.76 7.43
CA GLN A 44 4.85 -2.17 7.09
C GLN A 44 3.78 -3.07 7.72
N LEU A 45 3.43 -2.81 8.99
CA LEU A 45 2.38 -3.55 9.68
C LEU A 45 1.00 -3.29 9.07
N ALA A 46 0.64 -2.03 8.81
CA ALA A 46 -0.63 -1.68 8.18
C ALA A 46 -0.80 -2.33 6.80
N ARG A 47 0.26 -2.34 5.97
CA ARG A 47 0.26 -3.02 4.66
C ARG A 47 0.12 -4.54 4.80
N ARG A 48 0.78 -5.13 5.80
CA ARG A 48 0.66 -6.56 6.11
C ARG A 48 -0.76 -6.94 6.56
N ILE A 49 -1.40 -6.13 7.40
CA ILE A 49 -2.79 -6.34 7.84
C ILE A 49 -3.76 -6.21 6.67
N ARG A 50 -3.54 -5.24 5.76
CA ARG A 50 -4.32 -5.08 4.53
C ARG A 50 -4.09 -6.19 3.50
N GLY A 51 -3.13 -7.09 3.73
CA GLY A 51 -2.83 -8.20 2.83
C GLY A 51 -2.00 -7.79 1.59
N GLU A 52 -1.42 -6.58 1.60
CA GLU A 52 -0.51 -6.13 0.55
C GLU A 52 0.84 -6.81 0.71
N ARG A 53 0.92 -8.07 0.28
CA ARG A 53 2.20 -8.76 0.16
C ARG A 53 3.02 -8.05 -0.91
N ALA A 54 4.23 -7.63 -0.54
CA ALA A 54 5.27 -7.41 -1.52
C ALA A 54 5.46 -8.75 -2.23
N TYR A 55 4.99 -8.87 -3.46
CA TYR A 55 5.40 -9.96 -4.33
C TYR A 55 6.90 -9.78 -4.55
N VAL A 56 7.71 -10.41 -3.70
CA VAL A 56 9.11 -10.64 -3.99
C VAL A 56 9.13 -11.54 -5.22
N LEU A 57 9.30 -10.92 -6.38
CA LEU A 57 9.52 -11.59 -7.67
C LEU A 57 10.91 -12.24 -7.68
N SER A 58 11.22 -13.07 -6.69
CA SER A 58 12.53 -13.68 -6.52
C SER A 58 12.47 -15.14 -6.06
N ASP A 59 11.27 -15.74 -5.96
CA ASP A 59 11.11 -17.17 -5.65
C ASP A 59 10.32 -17.94 -6.73
N ARG A 60 10.47 -17.55 -8.01
CA ARG A 60 10.24 -18.49 -9.12
C ARG A 60 11.58 -18.96 -9.65
N GLY A 61 12.21 -19.82 -8.86
CA GLY A 61 13.00 -20.91 -9.42
C GLY A 61 12.12 -21.73 -10.38
N LEU A 62 12.75 -22.21 -11.45
CA LEU A 62 12.17 -23.08 -12.45
C LEU A 62 11.44 -24.27 -11.80
N GLY A 63 10.13 -24.32 -11.98
CA GLY A 63 9.31 -25.48 -11.69
C GLY A 63 8.19 -25.52 -12.71
N GLN A 64 8.47 -26.08 -13.88
CA GLN A 64 7.42 -26.43 -14.82
C GLN A 64 6.41 -27.32 -14.09
N PRO A 65 5.09 -27.11 -14.23
CA PRO A 65 4.14 -28.12 -13.79
C PRO A 65 4.38 -29.35 -14.67
N SER A 66 4.94 -30.41 -14.06
CA SER A 66 5.04 -31.73 -14.70
C SER A 66 3.63 -32.14 -15.09
N SER A 67 3.38 -32.13 -16.40
CA SER A 67 2.24 -32.81 -17.00
C SER A 67 2.42 -34.30 -16.72
N ASN A 68 1.57 -34.86 -15.86
CA ASN A 68 1.16 -36.25 -15.93
C ASN A 68 -0.32 -36.27 -16.26
#